data_AF-A0A3D1YJJ7-F1
#
_entry.id   AF-A0A3D1YJJ7-F1
#
_cell.length_a   1.000
_cell.length_b   1.000
_cell.length_c   1.000
_cell.angle_alpha   90.00
_cell.angle_beta   90.00
_cell.angle_gamma   90.00
#
_symmetry.space_group_name_H-M   'P 1'
#
loop_
_entity.id
_entity.type
_entity.pdbx_description
1 polymer ?
#
loop_
_entity_poly.entity_id
_entity_poly.type
_entity_poly.pdbx_seq_one_letter_code
_entity_poly.pdbx_strand_id
1 'polypeptide(L)'
;TLIDALREEFPSTHIFSIPTGKSAKVLAQMYQDNGLLDDVLPRGPYDESLFTDEKGHQGKIIVETGTLLWLSSLYGVDLLSNDFDTGFDTDLHNVAVEIMQQHDPNYSR
;
A
#
# COMPACT_ATOMS: atom_id res chain seq x y z
N THR A 1 2.80 16.13 -13.46
CA THR A 1 1.92 14.98 -13.14
C THR A 1 0.48 15.48 -12.99
N LEU A 2 -0.51 14.59 -12.81
CA LEU A 2 -1.88 15.02 -12.46
C LEU A 2 -1.90 15.89 -11.20
N ILE A 3 -1.08 15.53 -10.19
CA ILE A 3 -0.98 16.29 -8.94
C ILE A 3 -0.46 17.72 -9.20
N ASP A 4 0.55 17.88 -10.06
CA ASP A 4 1.10 19.21 -10.36
C ASP A 4 0.06 20.11 -11.07
N ALA A 5 -0.68 19.55 -12.02
CA ALA A 5 -1.76 20.28 -12.70
C ALA A 5 -2.87 20.70 -11.73
N LEU A 6 -3.26 19.81 -10.80
CA LEU A 6 -4.25 20.13 -9.77
C LEU A 6 -3.74 21.20 -8.79
N ARG A 7 -2.45 21.17 -8.42
CA ARG A 7 -1.84 22.21 -7.56
C ARG A 7 -1.78 23.58 -8.26
N GLU A 8 -1.57 23.59 -9.57
CA GLU A 8 -1.61 24.83 -10.38
C GLU A 8 -3.03 25.41 -10.44
N GLU A 9 -4.04 24.56 -10.66
CA GLU A 9 -5.45 24.97 -10.73
C GLU A 9 -6.02 25.39 -9.36
N PHE A 10 -5.57 24.73 -8.27
CA PHE A 10 -6.06 24.95 -6.92
C PHE A 10 -4.93 25.30 -5.92
N PRO A 11 -4.27 26.47 -6.07
CA PRO A 11 -3.04 26.79 -5.33
C PRO A 11 -3.22 26.95 -3.81
N SER A 12 -4.45 27.15 -3.33
CA SER A 12 -4.77 27.19 -1.90
C SER A 12 -5.11 25.83 -1.29
N THR A 13 -5.16 24.77 -2.10
CA THR A 13 -5.49 23.42 -1.65
C THR A 13 -4.23 22.59 -1.54
N HIS A 14 -4.03 21.94 -0.39
CA HIS A 14 -2.95 20.98 -0.24
C HIS A 14 -3.35 19.65 -0.91
N ILE A 15 -2.72 19.35 -2.06
CA ILE A 15 -2.97 18.16 -2.86
C ILE A 15 -1.70 17.31 -2.86
N PHE A 16 -1.82 16.02 -2.57
CA PHE A 16 -0.73 15.06 -2.55
C PHE A 16 -1.27 13.68 -2.96
N SER A 17 -0.41 12.67 -3.06
CA SER A 17 -0.82 11.32 -3.42
C SER A 17 -0.30 10.30 -2.42
N ILE A 18 -1.09 9.26 -2.18
CA ILE A 18 -0.71 8.12 -1.35
C ILE A 18 -0.49 6.93 -2.29
N PRO A 19 0.65 6.22 -2.19
CA PRO A 19 1.00 5.15 -3.14
C PRO A 19 0.25 3.83 -2.87
N THR A 20 -1.05 3.85 -2.57
CA THR A 20 -1.85 2.65 -2.21
C THR A 20 -1.77 1.55 -3.27
N GLY A 21 -1.77 1.92 -4.56
CA GLY A 21 -1.63 0.96 -5.66
C GLY A 21 -0.25 0.29 -5.73
N LYS A 22 0.78 0.86 -5.11
CA LYS A 22 2.13 0.30 -5.04
C LYS A 22 2.16 -0.96 -4.17
N SER A 23 1.31 -1.06 -3.14
CA SER A 23 1.13 -2.27 -2.32
C SER A 23 0.88 -3.49 -3.20
N ALA A 24 0.00 -3.36 -4.20
CA ALA A 24 -0.32 -4.45 -5.10
C ALA A 24 0.87 -4.91 -5.93
N LYS A 25 1.69 -3.98 -6.42
CA LYS A 25 2.88 -4.30 -7.21
C LYS A 25 3.96 -4.98 -6.37
N VAL A 26 4.20 -4.47 -5.16
CA VAL A 26 5.23 -5.00 -4.26
C VAL A 26 4.86 -6.40 -3.79
N LEU A 27 3.64 -6.61 -3.29
CA LEU A 27 3.19 -7.92 -2.83
C LEU A 27 3.09 -8.95 -3.98
N ALA A 28 2.67 -8.52 -5.18
CA ALA A 28 2.71 -9.40 -6.34
C ALA A 28 4.14 -9.81 -6.73
N GLN A 29 5.10 -8.89 -6.63
CA GLN A 29 6.51 -9.20 -6.86
C GLN A 29 7.06 -10.15 -5.79
N MET A 30 6.78 -9.89 -4.51
CA MET A 30 7.15 -10.78 -3.40
C MET A 30 6.59 -12.19 -3.61
N TYR A 31 5.35 -12.33 -4.09
CA TYR A 31 4.78 -13.64 -4.43
C TYR A 31 5.57 -14.35 -5.53
N GLN A 32 5.93 -13.65 -6.62
CA GLN A 32 6.75 -14.23 -7.70
C GLN A 32 8.14 -14.66 -7.22
N ASP A 33 8.68 -13.94 -6.23
CA ASP A 33 10.00 -14.19 -5.66
C ASP A 33 9.98 -15.21 -4.50
N ASN A 34 8.81 -15.81 -4.19
CA ASN A 34 8.58 -16.67 -3.02
C ASN A 34 8.97 -16.00 -1.68
N GLY A 35 8.76 -14.69 -1.57
CA GLY A 35 9.08 -13.87 -0.40
C GLY A 35 7.93 -13.61 0.57
N LEU A 36 6.71 -14.06 0.26
CA LEU A 36 5.59 -14.00 1.20
C LEU A 36 5.68 -15.15 2.21
N LEU A 37 5.40 -14.86 3.48
CA LEU A 37 5.34 -15.88 4.53
C LEU A 37 3.97 -16.57 4.58
N ASP A 38 2.92 -15.87 4.13
CA ASP A 38 1.56 -16.38 4.06
C ASP A 38 1.32 -17.16 2.76
N ASP A 39 0.57 -18.26 2.86
CA ASP A 39 0.07 -18.98 1.68
C ASP A 39 -1.11 -18.21 1.09
N VAL A 40 -0.84 -17.45 0.02
CA VAL A 40 -1.84 -16.66 -0.69
C VAL A 40 -1.94 -17.11 -2.14
N LEU A 41 -3.15 -17.16 -2.65
CA LEU A 41 -3.39 -17.42 -4.06
C LEU A 41 -3.08 -16.15 -4.88
N PRO A 42 -2.55 -16.29 -6.11
CA PRO A 42 -2.38 -15.14 -6.99
C PRO A 42 -3.74 -14.54 -7.37
N ARG A 43 -4.78 -15.37 -7.43
CA ARG A 43 -6.17 -14.94 -7.60
C ARG A 43 -7.14 -15.89 -6.89
N GLY A 44 -8.12 -15.38 -6.16
CA GLY A 44 -9.06 -16.20 -5.40
C GLY A 44 -10.04 -15.42 -4.52
N PRO A 45 -10.56 -16.02 -3.45
CA PRO A 45 -11.36 -15.32 -2.44
C PRO A 45 -10.60 -14.15 -1.80
N TYR A 46 -11.34 -13.16 -1.28
CA TYR A 46 -10.77 -11.94 -0.70
C TYR A 46 -9.72 -12.21 0.40
N ASP A 47 -10.02 -13.11 1.34
CA ASP A 47 -9.15 -13.39 2.48
C ASP A 47 -7.91 -14.23 2.14
N GLU A 48 -7.92 -14.90 0.99
CA GLU A 48 -6.95 -15.96 0.65
C GLU A 48 -6.08 -15.60 -0.56
N SER A 49 -6.17 -14.38 -1.11
CA SER A 49 -5.52 -14.05 -2.37
C SER A 49 -4.93 -12.65 -2.46
N LEU A 50 -4.01 -12.48 -3.41
CA LEU A 50 -3.55 -11.17 -3.84
C LEU A 50 -4.65 -10.41 -4.58
N PHE A 51 -5.34 -11.07 -5.50
CA PHE A 51 -6.38 -10.43 -6.32
C PHE A 51 -7.68 -11.24 -6.33
N THR A 52 -8.83 -10.57 -6.26
CA THR A 52 -10.12 -11.28 -6.26
C THR A 52 -10.63 -11.62 -7.66
N ASP A 53 -10.11 -10.94 -8.69
CA ASP A 53 -10.52 -11.16 -10.07
C ASP A 53 -9.45 -10.75 -11.11
N GLU A 54 -9.81 -10.80 -12.39
CA GLU A 54 -8.94 -10.41 -13.51
C GLU A 54 -8.78 -8.89 -13.66
N LYS A 55 -9.60 -8.09 -12.98
CA LYS A 55 -9.51 -6.61 -13.02
C LYS A 55 -8.48 -6.06 -12.05
N GLY A 56 -7.93 -6.92 -11.18
CA GLY A 56 -6.96 -6.53 -10.17
C GLY A 56 -7.59 -5.96 -8.91
N HIS A 57 -8.86 -6.28 -8.63
CA HIS A 57 -9.42 -5.99 -7.32
C HIS A 57 -8.59 -6.68 -6.24
N GLN A 58 -8.28 -5.92 -5.19
CA GLN A 58 -7.29 -6.29 -4.19
C GLN A 58 -7.89 -7.27 -3.18
N GLY A 59 -7.19 -8.37 -2.92
CA GLY A 59 -7.46 -9.22 -1.77
C GLY A 59 -6.94 -8.59 -0.47
N LYS A 60 -7.25 -9.23 0.65
CA LYS A 60 -7.11 -8.66 2.00
C LYS A 60 -5.69 -8.21 2.30
N ILE A 61 -4.68 -9.02 1.99
CA ILE A 61 -3.26 -8.69 2.25
C ILE A 61 -2.84 -7.36 1.60
N ILE A 62 -3.27 -7.08 0.37
CA ILE A 62 -2.97 -5.82 -0.32
C ILE A 62 -3.76 -4.65 0.31
N VAL A 63 -5.01 -4.90 0.71
CA VAL A 63 -5.86 -3.90 1.37
C VAL A 63 -5.29 -3.50 2.74
N GLU A 64 -4.80 -4.46 3.53
CA GLU A 64 -4.18 -4.18 4.83
C GLU A 64 -2.89 -3.37 4.67
N THR A 65 -2.01 -3.72 3.72
CA THR A 65 -0.84 -2.88 3.41
C THR A 65 -1.24 -1.49 2.93
N GLY A 66 -2.28 -1.36 2.10
CA GLY A 66 -2.84 -0.08 1.69
C GLY A 66 -3.37 0.76 2.86
N THR A 67 -3.96 0.10 3.86
CA THR A 67 -4.46 0.72 5.09
C THR A 67 -3.31 1.28 5.93
N LEU A 68 -2.20 0.56 6.05
CA LEU A 68 -0.99 1.05 6.72
C LEU A 68 -0.42 2.30 6.04
N LEU A 69 -0.41 2.34 4.70
CA LEU A 69 0.01 3.55 3.94
C LEU A 69 -0.89 4.75 4.25
N TRP A 70 -2.19 4.54 4.44
CA TRP A 70 -3.12 5.59 4.88
C TRP A 70 -2.84 6.04 6.31
N LEU A 71 -2.63 5.11 7.25
CA LEU A 71 -2.28 5.43 8.63
C LEU A 71 -1.04 6.33 8.71
N SER A 72 0.00 5.99 7.96
CA SER A 72 1.22 6.80 7.89
C SER A 72 0.96 8.16 7.22
N SER A 73 0.35 8.18 6.03
CA SER A 73 0.25 9.41 5.21
C SER A 73 -0.79 10.41 5.72
N LEU A 74 -1.93 9.93 6.24
CA LEU A 74 -3.03 10.80 6.66
C LEU A 74 -2.89 11.20 8.12
N TYR A 75 -2.42 10.29 8.97
CA TYR A 75 -2.41 10.45 10.42
C TYR A 75 -1.01 10.57 11.03
N GLY A 76 0.06 10.41 10.24
CA GLY A 76 1.44 10.53 10.73
C GLY A 76 1.84 9.41 11.70
N VAL A 77 1.18 8.25 11.62
CA VAL A 77 1.53 7.10 12.45
C VAL A 77 2.89 6.55 12.02
N ASP A 78 3.79 6.37 12.99
CA ASP A 78 5.03 5.63 12.80
C ASP A 78 4.73 4.13 12.75
N LEU A 79 4.87 3.54 11.57
CA LEU A 79 4.55 2.13 11.34
C LEU A 79 5.56 1.18 12.00
N LEU A 80 6.77 1.63 12.35
CA LEU A 80 7.76 0.78 13.02
C LEU A 80 7.44 0.57 14.50
N SER A 81 6.65 1.45 15.10
CA SER A 81 6.21 1.36 16.49
C SER A 81 4.71 1.11 16.66
N ASN A 82 3.98 0.98 15.55
CA ASN A 82 2.56 0.70 15.55
C ASN A 82 2.27 -0.80 15.78
N ASP A 83 1.23 -1.08 16.56
CA ASP A 83 0.81 -2.42 16.98
C ASP A 83 -0.49 -2.91 16.32
N PHE A 84 -0.90 -2.29 15.21
CA PHE A 84 -2.07 -2.73 14.45
C PHE A 84 -1.86 -4.17 13.96
N ASP A 85 -2.76 -5.08 14.32
CA ASP A 85 -2.71 -6.46 13.84
C ASP A 85 -3.24 -6.55 12.41
N THR A 86 -2.35 -6.88 11.46
CA THR A 86 -2.70 -7.05 10.05
C THR A 86 -3.36 -8.41 9.78
N GLY A 87 -3.19 -9.38 10.69
CA GLY A 87 -3.64 -10.76 10.53
C GLY A 87 -2.81 -11.58 9.54
N PHE A 88 -1.59 -11.13 9.18
CA PHE A 88 -0.67 -11.82 8.26
C PHE A 88 0.70 -12.04 8.92
N ASP A 89 1.34 -13.16 8.60
CA ASP A 89 2.70 -13.47 9.07
C ASP A 89 3.75 -12.64 8.32
N THR A 90 3.48 -12.26 7.07
CA THR A 90 4.31 -11.33 6.29
C THR A 90 4.31 -9.96 6.97
N ASP A 91 5.48 -9.37 7.18
CA ASP A 91 5.64 -8.06 7.82
C ASP A 91 5.13 -6.92 6.92
N LEU A 92 3.82 -6.69 6.93
CA LEU A 92 3.18 -5.67 6.12
C LEU A 92 3.52 -4.24 6.58
N HIS A 93 3.90 -4.05 7.86
CA HIS A 93 4.39 -2.76 8.36
C HIS A 93 5.68 -2.38 7.67
N ASN A 94 6.66 -3.27 7.64
CA ASN A 94 7.91 -3.00 6.95
C ASN A 94 7.72 -2.84 5.43
N VAL A 95 6.86 -3.65 4.80
CA VAL A 95 6.50 -3.47 3.38
C VAL A 95 5.91 -2.07 3.13
N ALA A 96 4.99 -1.61 3.99
CA ALA A 96 4.41 -0.27 3.87
C ALA A 96 5.47 0.83 4.10
N VAL A 97 6.38 0.67 5.07
CA VAL A 97 7.51 1.59 5.32
C VAL A 97 8.40 1.71 4.09
N GLU A 98 8.80 0.60 3.49
CA GLU A 98 9.64 0.59 2.29
C GLU A 98 8.95 1.27 1.11
N ILE A 99 7.65 1.05 0.93
CA ILE A 99 6.86 1.73 -0.10
C ILE A 99 6.86 3.25 0.13
N MET A 100 6.66 3.71 1.37
CA MET A 100 6.66 5.13 1.70
C MET A 100 8.04 5.77 1.51
N GLN A 101 9.12 5.08 1.89
CA GLN A 101 10.50 5.56 1.70
C GLN A 101 10.88 5.73 0.22
N GLN A 102 10.31 4.90 -0.66
CA GLN A 102 10.52 4.98 -2.11
C GLN A 102 9.56 5.96 -2.81
N HIS A 103 8.51 6.42 -2.13
CA HIS A 103 7.56 7.37 -2.69
C HIS A 103 8.21 8.76 -2.78
N ASP A 104 7.95 9.47 -3.89
CA ASP A 104 8.60 10.76 -4.10
C ASP A 104 8.08 11.77 -3.06
N PRO A 105 8.98 12.37 -2.25
CA PRO A 105 8.61 13.25 -1.15
C PRO A 105 7.86 14.51 -1.63
N ASN A 106 8.02 14.93 -2.88
CA ASN A 106 7.27 16.07 -3.44
C ASN A 106 5.77 15.79 -3.56
N TYR A 107 5.36 14.52 -3.56
CA TYR A 107 3.97 14.09 -3.61
C TYR A 107 3.48 13.49 -2.30
N SER A 108 4.25 13.63 -1.22
CA SER A 108 3.87 13.29 0.15
C SER A 108 3.36 14.52 0.91
N ARG A 109 2.77 14.30 2.08
CA ARG A 109 2.29 15.36 2.99
C ARG A 109 3.40 15.89 3.87
#